data_AF-A0A3N7HCP2-F1
#
_entry.id   AF-A0A3N7HCP2-F1
#
_cell.length_a   1.000
_cell.length_b   1.000
_cell.length_c   1.000
_cell.angle_alpha   90.00
_cell.angle_beta   90.00
_cell.angle_gamma   90.00
#
_symmetry.space_group_name_H-M   'P 1'
#
loop_
_entity.id
_entity.type
_entity.pdbx_description
1 polymer ?
#
loop_
_entity_poly.entity_id
_entity_poly.type
_entity_poly.pdbx_seq_one_letter_code
_entity_poly.pdbx_strand_id
1 'polypeptide(L)'
;VYDVSESEYRRIKMCQTLVEAMRAGNDPRLGVWAKRVEIPIVMDETLPDGTDKIEDGKRYISPDILSKKGLTTADISLNPDYVGIPPSYTAPAAYNLSPDVNQAAFNPHVSWLSDMYRTFNSPLLKSRLLSGSEVNFILAEAAWLGWSLPETAETYYNNAIKASLETWGVGDAYADFIAQPGVAYDGTQKQIIVQKWIASWQAATESWADYKRTGFPELHTGPMAIKAAVPVRFYYMLSERNLNKTNVEAAMENLEETPYSQSEGANSAWSKPWVIQGTGKPW
;
A
#
# COMPACT_ATOMS: atom_id res chain seq x y z
N VAL A 1 12.04 2.56 -20.42
CA VAL A 1 11.68 1.74 -21.60
C VAL A 1 10.18 1.89 -21.79
N TYR A 2 9.72 2.24 -22.99
CA TYR A 2 8.28 2.35 -23.28
C TYR A 2 7.72 0.95 -23.59
N ASP A 3 6.72 0.51 -22.83
CA ASP A 3 6.09 -0.81 -23.01
C ASP A 3 4.94 -0.70 -24.01
N VAL A 4 5.22 -1.00 -25.29
CA VAL A 4 4.24 -0.97 -26.39
C VAL A 4 3.12 -2.00 -26.18
N SER A 5 3.40 -3.12 -25.49
CA SER A 5 2.42 -4.17 -25.23
C SER A 5 1.48 -3.85 -24.07
N GLU A 6 1.92 -2.91 -23.22
CA GLU A 6 1.35 -2.51 -21.94
C GLU A 6 1.19 -3.66 -20.94
N SER A 7 1.84 -4.80 -21.20
CA SER A 7 1.81 -5.97 -20.32
C SER A 7 2.28 -5.61 -18.91
N GLU A 8 3.34 -4.81 -18.78
CA GLU A 8 3.90 -4.42 -17.49
C GLU A 8 2.92 -3.53 -16.72
N TYR A 9 2.36 -2.52 -17.39
CA TYR A 9 1.29 -1.71 -16.82
C TYR A 9 0.11 -2.58 -16.37
N ARG A 10 -0.28 -3.57 -17.19
CA ARG A 10 -1.40 -4.46 -16.87
C ARG A 10 -1.11 -5.49 -15.79
N ARG A 11 0.14 -5.74 -15.43
CA ARG A 11 0.52 -6.62 -14.30
C ARG A 11 0.51 -5.88 -12.97
N ILE A 12 0.65 -4.56 -12.98
CA ILE A 12 0.64 -3.75 -11.76
C ILE A 12 -0.80 -3.38 -11.41
N LYS A 13 -1.13 -3.46 -10.11
CA LYS A 13 -2.47 -3.20 -9.57
C LYS A 13 -2.36 -2.43 -8.26
N MET A 14 -3.42 -1.71 -7.94
CA MET A 14 -3.52 -1.05 -6.64
C MET A 14 -3.55 -2.10 -5.53
N CYS A 15 -2.73 -1.91 -4.49
CA CYS A 15 -2.78 -2.76 -3.30
C CYS A 15 -3.99 -2.38 -2.45
N GLN A 16 -4.77 -3.37 -2.01
CA GLN A 16 -5.96 -3.18 -1.17
C GLN A 16 -5.65 -2.37 0.09
N THR A 17 -4.54 -2.67 0.77
CA THR A 17 -4.12 -1.97 2.00
C THR A 17 -4.06 -0.44 1.83
N LEU A 18 -3.53 0.04 0.70
CA LEU A 18 -3.48 1.48 0.43
C LEU A 18 -4.83 2.03 0.01
N VAL A 19 -5.55 1.31 -0.86
CA VAL A 19 -6.87 1.74 -1.33
C VAL A 19 -7.85 1.91 -0.16
N GLU A 20 -7.86 0.97 0.79
CA GLU A 20 -8.72 1.04 1.97
C GLU A 20 -8.34 2.20 2.89
N ALA A 21 -7.04 2.40 3.15
CA ALA A 21 -6.56 3.52 3.96
C ALA A 21 -6.95 4.88 3.34
N MET A 22 -6.80 5.04 2.03
CA MET A 22 -7.18 6.26 1.32
C MET A 22 -8.69 6.46 1.28
N ARG A 23 -9.48 5.39 1.09
CA ARG A 23 -10.94 5.46 1.11
C ARG A 23 -11.49 5.85 2.48
N ALA A 24 -10.87 5.39 3.57
CA ALA A 24 -11.29 5.73 4.92
C ALA A 24 -11.28 7.25 5.18
N GLY A 25 -10.37 7.99 4.54
CA GLY A 25 -10.27 9.46 4.61
C GLY A 25 -10.77 10.20 3.36
N ASN A 26 -11.51 9.55 2.46
CA ASN A 26 -11.92 10.08 1.14
C ASN A 26 -10.79 10.85 0.43
N ASP A 27 -9.60 10.26 0.37
CA ASP A 27 -8.40 10.94 -0.08
C ASP A 27 -8.46 11.30 -1.57
N PRO A 28 -8.41 12.60 -1.94
CA PRO A 28 -8.55 13.02 -3.33
C PRO A 28 -7.41 12.54 -4.23
N ARG A 29 -6.25 12.17 -3.65
CA ARG A 29 -5.12 11.63 -4.41
C ARG A 29 -5.45 10.26 -4.99
N LEU A 30 -6.42 9.52 -4.44
CA LEU A 30 -6.80 8.20 -4.94
C LEU A 30 -7.32 8.26 -6.38
N GLY A 31 -8.10 9.29 -6.72
CA GLY A 31 -8.57 9.52 -8.09
C GLY A 31 -7.49 9.98 -9.06
N VAL A 32 -6.35 10.46 -8.54
CA VAL A 32 -5.17 10.78 -9.33
C VAL A 32 -4.39 9.50 -9.64
N TRP A 33 -4.20 8.62 -8.65
CA TRP A 33 -3.36 7.43 -8.74
C TRP A 33 -4.05 6.21 -9.33
N ALA A 34 -5.36 6.10 -9.19
CA ALA A 34 -6.13 4.95 -9.60
C ALA A 34 -7.30 5.33 -10.51
N LYS A 35 -7.63 4.43 -11.44
CA LYS A 35 -8.89 4.45 -12.17
C LYS A 35 -9.98 3.85 -11.29
N ARG A 36 -11.19 4.42 -11.40
CA ARG A 36 -12.38 3.80 -10.82
C ARG A 36 -12.62 2.44 -11.45
N VAL A 37 -13.26 1.55 -10.70
CA VAL A 37 -13.74 0.26 -11.20
C VAL A 37 -14.65 0.51 -12.40
N GLU A 38 -14.42 -0.21 -13.50
CA GLU A 38 -15.18 -0.02 -14.74
C GLU A 38 -16.55 -0.68 -14.66
N ILE A 39 -16.59 -1.90 -14.13
CA ILE A 39 -17.83 -2.67 -13.95
C ILE A 39 -17.89 -3.10 -12.48
N PRO A 40 -18.49 -2.31 -11.58
CA PRO A 40 -18.61 -2.69 -10.19
C PRO A 40 -19.57 -3.87 -10.02
N ILE A 41 -19.27 -4.70 -9.03
CA ILE A 41 -20.10 -5.87 -8.69
C ILE A 41 -21.17 -5.43 -7.71
N VAL A 42 -22.42 -5.78 -8.01
CA VAL A 42 -23.57 -5.62 -7.13
C VAL A 42 -24.06 -7.00 -6.76
N MET A 43 -23.97 -7.32 -5.47
CA MET A 43 -24.60 -8.51 -4.91
C MET A 43 -26.04 -8.18 -4.55
N ASP A 44 -26.98 -8.99 -5.02
CA ASP A 44 -28.41 -8.83 -4.72
C ASP A 44 -29.02 -10.18 -4.34
N GLU A 45 -29.44 -10.30 -3.08
CA GLU A 45 -30.03 -11.52 -2.50
C GLU A 45 -31.42 -11.83 -3.05
N THR A 46 -32.07 -10.88 -3.74
CA THR A 46 -33.40 -11.06 -4.33
C THR A 46 -33.35 -11.66 -5.74
N LEU A 47 -32.16 -11.71 -6.35
CA LEU A 47 -31.99 -12.29 -7.68
C LEU A 47 -32.10 -13.83 -7.63
N PRO A 48 -32.69 -14.46 -8.66
CA PRO A 48 -32.73 -15.92 -8.75
C PRO A 48 -31.32 -16.54 -8.70
N ASP A 49 -31.21 -17.73 -8.10
CA ASP A 49 -29.97 -18.50 -8.08
C ASP A 49 -29.37 -18.65 -9.47
N GLY A 50 -28.05 -18.47 -9.56
CA GLY A 50 -27.29 -18.51 -10.80
C GLY A 50 -27.35 -17.22 -11.63
N THR A 51 -27.90 -16.13 -11.09
CA THR A 51 -27.85 -14.83 -11.77
C THR A 51 -26.41 -14.30 -11.77
N ASP A 52 -25.86 -14.10 -12.95
CA ASP A 52 -24.58 -13.44 -13.19
C ASP A 52 -24.68 -12.70 -14.53
N LYS A 53 -24.98 -11.40 -14.48
CA LYS A 53 -25.24 -10.60 -15.68
C LYS A 53 -24.69 -9.18 -15.55
N ILE A 54 -24.31 -8.61 -16.69
CA ILE A 54 -23.88 -7.22 -16.77
C ILE A 54 -25.02 -6.40 -17.39
N GLU A 55 -25.55 -5.44 -16.64
CA GLU A 55 -26.59 -4.50 -17.06
C GLU A 55 -26.24 -3.11 -16.56
N ASP A 56 -26.45 -2.08 -17.38
CA ASP A 56 -26.19 -0.66 -17.05
C ASP A 56 -24.79 -0.39 -16.44
N GLY A 57 -23.78 -1.09 -16.98
CA GLY A 57 -22.38 -0.95 -16.56
C GLY A 57 -22.06 -1.57 -15.19
N LYS A 58 -22.96 -2.38 -14.61
CA LYS A 58 -22.74 -3.09 -13.35
C LYS A 58 -22.90 -4.59 -13.55
N ARG A 59 -22.15 -5.38 -12.78
CA ARG A 59 -22.29 -6.84 -12.75
C ARG A 59 -23.16 -7.24 -11.58
N TYR A 60 -24.38 -7.67 -11.85
CA TYR A 60 -25.32 -8.18 -10.87
C TYR A 60 -25.10 -9.66 -10.67
N ILE A 61 -24.87 -10.08 -9.42
CA ILE A 61 -24.69 -11.48 -9.04
C ILE A 61 -25.62 -11.87 -7.91
N SER A 62 -26.15 -13.10 -7.96
CA SER A 62 -26.82 -13.74 -6.83
C SER A 62 -25.79 -14.37 -5.87
N PRO A 63 -26.09 -14.55 -4.57
CA PRO A 63 -25.13 -15.02 -3.57
C PRO A 63 -24.49 -16.38 -3.88
N ASP A 64 -25.24 -17.28 -4.53
CA ASP A 64 -24.77 -18.63 -4.87
C ASP A 64 -23.60 -18.64 -5.86
N ILE A 65 -23.40 -17.57 -6.64
CA ILE A 65 -22.26 -17.42 -7.56
C ILE A 65 -20.93 -17.49 -6.81
N LEU A 66 -20.84 -16.88 -5.63
CA LEU A 66 -19.63 -16.94 -4.80
C LEU A 66 -19.46 -18.33 -4.20
N SER A 67 -20.51 -18.89 -3.62
CA SER A 67 -20.46 -20.20 -2.97
C SER A 67 -20.07 -21.32 -3.93
N LYS A 68 -20.55 -21.29 -5.19
CA LYS A 68 -20.13 -22.22 -6.25
C LYS A 68 -18.63 -22.16 -6.57
N LYS A 69 -17.97 -21.04 -6.25
CA LYS A 69 -16.52 -20.84 -6.39
C LYS A 69 -15.75 -21.03 -5.08
N GLY A 70 -16.43 -21.44 -4.00
CA GLY A 70 -15.84 -21.56 -2.67
C GLY A 70 -15.49 -20.21 -2.05
N LEU A 71 -16.15 -19.13 -2.47
CA LEU A 71 -15.93 -17.77 -2.00
C LEU A 71 -17.10 -17.28 -1.15
N THR A 72 -16.82 -16.27 -0.34
CA THR A 72 -17.78 -15.48 0.44
C THR A 72 -17.65 -14.00 0.09
N THR A 73 -18.54 -13.16 0.61
CA THR A 73 -18.42 -11.70 0.46
C THR A 73 -17.18 -11.12 1.14
N ALA A 74 -16.52 -11.85 2.05
CA ALA A 74 -15.25 -11.45 2.62
C ALA A 74 -14.06 -11.63 1.65
N ASP A 75 -14.22 -12.43 0.61
CA ASP A 75 -13.15 -12.74 -0.36
C ASP A 75 -13.15 -11.79 -1.57
N ILE A 76 -14.16 -10.94 -1.69
CA ILE A 76 -14.34 -10.00 -2.80
C ILE A 76 -14.60 -8.59 -2.28
N SER A 77 -14.54 -7.59 -3.16
CA SER A 77 -14.90 -6.22 -2.83
C SER A 77 -16.06 -5.76 -3.69
N LEU A 78 -17.13 -5.33 -3.01
CA LEU A 78 -18.33 -4.76 -3.60
C LEU A 78 -18.27 -3.22 -3.67
N ASN A 79 -17.11 -2.62 -3.37
CA ASN A 79 -17.00 -1.17 -3.46
C ASN A 79 -17.11 -0.73 -4.94
N PRO A 80 -17.99 0.26 -5.23
CA PRO A 80 -18.26 0.63 -6.62
C PRO A 80 -17.16 1.52 -7.24
N ASP A 81 -16.29 2.10 -6.43
CA ASP A 81 -15.37 3.15 -6.85
C ASP A 81 -13.94 2.66 -6.97
N TYR A 82 -13.38 2.16 -5.87
CA TYR A 82 -11.99 1.73 -5.82
C TYR A 82 -11.80 0.40 -5.09
N VAL A 83 -11.19 -0.53 -5.82
CA VAL A 83 -10.93 -1.90 -5.36
C VAL A 83 -9.47 -2.22 -5.62
N GLY A 84 -8.67 -2.32 -4.54
CA GLY A 84 -7.32 -2.86 -4.62
C GLY A 84 -7.34 -4.38 -4.49
N ILE A 85 -6.22 -5.01 -4.83
CA ILE A 85 -6.00 -6.46 -4.66
C ILE A 85 -5.29 -6.71 -3.33
N PRO A 86 -5.69 -7.70 -2.53
CA PRO A 86 -4.98 -8.05 -1.31
C PRO A 86 -3.49 -8.29 -1.59
N PRO A 87 -2.58 -7.84 -0.71
CA PRO A 87 -1.18 -8.25 -0.82
C PRO A 87 -1.09 -9.77 -0.69
N SER A 88 -0.07 -10.40 -1.30
CA SER A 88 0.17 -11.86 -1.19
C SER A 88 -1.11 -12.72 -1.41
N TYR A 89 -1.88 -12.40 -2.45
CA TYR A 89 -3.05 -13.16 -2.85
C TYR A 89 -2.68 -14.34 -3.76
N THR A 90 -3.37 -15.47 -3.64
CA THR A 90 -3.04 -16.72 -4.36
C THR A 90 -3.13 -16.59 -5.87
N ALA A 91 -4.17 -15.92 -6.36
CA ALA A 91 -4.45 -15.79 -7.78
C ALA A 91 -4.89 -14.35 -8.09
N PRO A 92 -3.97 -13.36 -8.08
CA PRO A 92 -4.32 -11.95 -8.22
C PRO A 92 -5.01 -11.64 -9.56
N ALA A 93 -4.71 -12.40 -10.62
CA ALA A 93 -5.38 -12.26 -11.92
C ALA A 93 -6.85 -12.72 -11.87
N ALA A 94 -7.22 -13.60 -10.94
CA ALA A 94 -8.59 -14.11 -10.76
C ALA A 94 -9.39 -13.32 -9.70
N TYR A 95 -8.74 -12.37 -9.00
CA TYR A 95 -9.37 -11.63 -7.90
C TYR A 95 -10.62 -10.86 -8.37
N ASN A 96 -11.58 -10.69 -7.46
CA ASN A 96 -12.86 -10.01 -7.69
C ASN A 96 -13.63 -10.52 -8.92
N LEU A 97 -13.71 -11.84 -9.07
CA LEU A 97 -14.44 -12.52 -10.15
C LEU A 97 -13.97 -12.13 -11.56
N SER A 98 -12.67 -11.90 -11.75
CA SER A 98 -12.11 -11.55 -13.07
C SER A 98 -12.62 -12.49 -14.18
N PRO A 99 -13.04 -11.94 -15.34
CA PRO A 99 -13.50 -12.75 -16.48
C PRO A 99 -12.36 -13.54 -17.14
N ASP A 100 -11.11 -13.12 -16.93
CA ASP A 100 -9.91 -13.76 -17.46
C ASP A 100 -8.84 -13.87 -16.36
N VAL A 101 -8.28 -15.07 -16.21
CA VAL A 101 -7.29 -15.43 -15.20
C VAL A 101 -5.85 -15.39 -15.71
N ASN A 102 -5.66 -15.08 -17.00
CA ASN A 102 -4.33 -14.95 -17.60
C ASN A 102 -3.54 -13.80 -16.98
N GLN A 103 -2.22 -13.94 -16.94
CA GLN A 103 -1.34 -12.86 -16.52
C GLN A 103 -1.50 -11.65 -17.45
N ALA A 104 -1.64 -10.46 -16.90
CA ALA A 104 -1.88 -9.20 -17.61
C ALA A 104 -3.25 -9.06 -18.29
N ALA A 105 -4.20 -9.96 -18.00
CA ALA A 105 -5.57 -9.85 -18.48
C ALA A 105 -6.29 -8.62 -17.92
N PHE A 106 -7.33 -8.18 -18.65
CA PHE A 106 -8.15 -7.06 -18.23
C PHE A 106 -9.26 -7.53 -17.28
N ASN A 107 -9.12 -7.18 -16.00
CA ASN A 107 -10.15 -7.30 -14.97
C ASN A 107 -10.90 -5.96 -14.78
N PRO A 108 -12.17 -5.84 -15.22
CA PRO A 108 -12.96 -4.61 -15.08
C PRO A 108 -13.52 -4.39 -13.66
N HIS A 109 -13.38 -5.37 -12.77
CA HIS A 109 -13.96 -5.37 -11.42
C HIS A 109 -12.99 -4.83 -10.35
N VAL A 110 -11.78 -4.41 -10.74
CA VAL A 110 -10.76 -3.87 -9.82
C VAL A 110 -10.25 -2.52 -10.31
N SER A 111 -9.67 -1.73 -9.41
CA SER A 111 -9.01 -0.49 -9.77
C SER A 111 -7.69 -0.76 -10.47
N TRP A 112 -7.52 -0.07 -11.58
CA TRP A 112 -6.26 0.03 -12.29
C TRP A 112 -5.47 1.22 -11.79
N LEU A 113 -4.17 1.23 -12.04
CA LEU A 113 -3.41 2.47 -11.97
C LEU A 113 -4.01 3.50 -12.95
N SER A 114 -3.79 4.78 -12.68
CA SER A 114 -4.13 5.86 -13.62
C SER A 114 -3.36 5.71 -14.93
N ASP A 115 -3.97 6.11 -16.05
CA ASP A 115 -3.32 6.02 -17.36
C ASP A 115 -2.06 6.91 -17.46
N MET A 116 -1.86 7.85 -16.53
CA MET A 116 -0.61 8.62 -16.45
C MET A 116 0.64 7.72 -16.33
N TYR A 117 0.52 6.55 -15.70
CA TYR A 117 1.62 5.59 -15.51
C TYR A 117 1.96 4.79 -16.78
N ARG A 118 1.15 4.89 -17.85
CA ARG A 118 1.48 4.32 -19.17
C ARG A 118 2.44 5.21 -19.95
N THR A 119 2.61 6.45 -19.51
CA THR A 119 3.42 7.47 -20.18
C THR A 119 4.67 7.79 -19.38
N PHE A 120 5.75 8.17 -20.05
CA PHE A 120 7.02 8.56 -19.42
C PHE A 120 7.17 10.08 -19.24
N ASN A 121 6.19 10.87 -19.68
CA ASN A 121 6.26 12.34 -19.73
C ASN A 121 5.17 13.04 -18.91
N SER A 122 4.39 12.31 -18.10
CA SER A 122 3.43 12.94 -17.20
C SER A 122 4.15 13.92 -16.26
N PRO A 123 3.69 15.17 -16.14
CA PRO A 123 4.33 16.18 -15.28
C PRO A 123 4.29 15.78 -13.79
N LEU A 124 3.38 14.91 -13.40
CA LEU A 124 3.24 14.41 -12.01
C LEU A 124 4.26 13.30 -11.67
N LEU A 125 4.82 12.62 -12.67
CA LEU A 125 5.73 11.47 -12.50
C LEU A 125 7.19 11.90 -12.46
N LYS A 126 7.55 12.70 -11.45
CA LYS A 126 8.94 13.09 -11.18
C LYS A 126 9.63 12.02 -10.33
N SER A 127 10.91 11.78 -10.59
CA SER A 127 11.77 11.02 -9.67
C SER A 127 12.05 11.88 -8.44
N ARG A 128 11.29 11.63 -7.36
CA ARG A 128 11.40 12.39 -6.09
C ARG A 128 12.33 11.62 -5.16
N LEU A 129 13.43 12.27 -4.75
CA LEU A 129 14.35 11.72 -3.74
C LEU A 129 13.92 12.10 -2.32
N LEU A 130 13.47 13.34 -2.14
CA LEU A 130 12.95 13.90 -0.88
C LEU A 130 11.91 14.96 -1.24
N SER A 131 10.75 14.94 -0.59
CA SER A 131 9.67 15.90 -0.86
C SER A 131 9.47 16.91 0.27
N GLY A 132 8.93 18.10 -0.06
CA GLY A 132 8.53 19.06 0.97
C GLY A 132 7.45 18.50 1.92
N SER A 133 6.56 17.63 1.42
CA SER A 133 5.59 16.90 2.23
C SER A 133 6.29 16.00 3.25
N GLU A 134 7.27 15.22 2.81
CA GLU A 134 8.05 14.32 3.66
C GLU A 134 8.83 15.08 4.75
N VAL A 135 9.49 16.18 4.39
CA VAL A 135 10.20 17.03 5.37
C VAL A 135 9.24 17.56 6.42
N ASN A 136 8.06 18.03 6.03
CA ASN A 136 7.06 18.50 6.99
C ASN A 136 6.55 17.36 7.89
N PHE A 137 6.35 16.14 7.38
CA PHE A 137 6.00 15.01 8.25
C PHE A 137 7.13 14.63 9.23
N ILE A 138 8.40 14.72 8.80
CA ILE A 138 9.56 14.50 9.69
C ILE A 138 9.56 15.57 10.80
N LEU A 139 9.32 16.84 10.47
CA LEU A 139 9.23 17.93 11.44
C LEU A 139 8.02 17.78 12.37
N ALA A 140 6.88 17.32 11.84
CA ALA A 140 5.69 17.03 12.65
C ALA A 140 5.97 15.95 13.70
N GLU A 141 6.63 14.86 13.31
CA GLU A 141 7.02 13.81 14.24
C GLU A 141 8.07 14.27 15.25
N ALA A 142 9.06 15.06 14.82
CA ALA A 142 10.06 15.62 15.72
C ALA A 142 9.43 16.57 16.77
N ALA A 143 8.49 17.43 16.36
CA ALA A 143 7.72 18.26 17.29
C ALA A 143 6.87 17.40 18.23
N TRP A 144 6.26 16.32 17.74
CA TRP A 144 5.49 15.37 18.55
C TRP A 144 6.37 14.65 19.59
N LEU A 145 7.62 14.32 19.24
CA LEU A 145 8.63 13.79 20.17
C LEU A 145 9.11 14.83 21.21
N GLY A 146 8.65 16.08 21.14
CA GLY A 146 9.02 17.14 22.05
C GLY A 146 10.31 17.87 21.68
N TRP A 147 10.80 17.75 20.44
CA TRP A 147 11.96 18.50 19.99
C TRP A 147 11.61 19.98 19.84
N SER A 148 12.55 20.86 20.20
CA SER A 148 12.35 22.31 20.09
C SER A 148 12.38 22.72 18.61
N LEU A 149 11.20 23.00 18.05
CA LEU A 149 11.01 23.45 16.67
C LEU A 149 10.23 24.77 16.64
N PRO A 150 10.37 25.58 15.56
CA PRO A 150 9.66 26.85 15.43
C PRO A 150 8.13 26.73 15.40
N GLU A 151 7.60 25.62 14.88
CA GLU A 151 6.15 25.40 14.71
C GLU A 151 5.69 24.15 15.47
N THR A 152 4.38 24.03 15.65
CA THR A 152 3.76 22.88 16.32
C THR A 152 3.72 21.64 15.40
N ALA A 153 3.55 20.46 16.02
CA ALA A 153 3.35 19.21 15.27
C ALA A 153 2.13 19.28 14.34
N GLU A 154 1.04 19.90 14.79
CA GLU A 154 -0.17 20.13 13.98
C GLU A 154 0.13 21.02 12.77
N THR A 155 0.83 22.14 12.97
CA THR A 155 1.21 23.05 11.88
C THR A 155 2.00 22.31 10.79
N TYR A 156 3.02 21.54 11.19
CA TYR A 156 3.82 20.75 10.26
C TYR A 156 3.02 19.65 9.57
N TYR A 157 2.16 18.94 10.31
CA TYR A 157 1.27 17.92 9.74
C TYR A 157 0.33 18.50 8.67
N ASN A 158 -0.31 19.63 8.96
CA ASN A 158 -1.19 20.34 8.04
C ASN A 158 -0.44 20.81 6.79
N ASN A 159 0.78 21.34 6.95
CA ASN A 159 1.64 21.74 5.84
C ASN A 159 2.07 20.54 4.99
N ALA A 160 2.34 19.40 5.61
CA ALA A 160 2.73 18.17 4.92
C ALA A 160 1.62 17.65 4.00
N ILE A 161 0.39 17.64 4.49
CA ILE A 161 -0.80 17.26 3.71
C ILE A 161 -1.00 18.23 2.55
N LYS A 162 -0.99 19.54 2.83
CA LYS A 162 -1.14 20.57 1.79
C LYS A 162 -0.12 20.40 0.67
N ALA A 163 1.16 20.28 1.02
CA ALA A 163 2.24 20.09 0.05
C ALA A 163 2.07 18.81 -0.78
N SER A 164 1.53 17.72 -0.18
CA SER A 164 1.23 16.49 -0.91
C SER A 164 0.10 16.70 -1.93
N LEU A 165 -1.01 17.32 -1.51
CA LEU A 165 -2.15 17.57 -2.39
C LEU A 165 -1.77 18.47 -3.57
N GLU A 166 -1.03 19.54 -3.31
CA GLU A 166 -0.49 20.43 -4.35
C GLU A 166 0.41 19.67 -5.34
N THR A 167 1.29 18.81 -4.83
CA THR A 167 2.19 17.97 -5.65
C THR A 167 1.42 17.07 -6.62
N TRP A 168 0.21 16.63 -6.22
CA TRP A 168 -0.65 15.75 -7.01
C TRP A 168 -1.75 16.48 -7.77
N GLY A 169 -1.72 17.82 -7.80
CA GLY A 169 -2.67 18.64 -8.56
C GLY A 169 -4.08 18.70 -7.97
N VAL A 170 -4.24 18.34 -6.68
CA VAL A 170 -5.52 18.33 -5.96
C VAL A 170 -5.48 19.28 -4.75
N GLY A 171 -4.66 20.34 -4.83
CA GLY A 171 -4.47 21.33 -3.77
C GLY A 171 -5.76 22.04 -3.36
N ASP A 172 -6.68 22.26 -4.30
CA ASP A 172 -7.97 22.91 -4.05
C ASP A 172 -8.86 22.12 -3.08
N ALA A 173 -8.65 20.80 -2.95
CA ALA A 173 -9.37 19.95 -2.02
C ALA A 173 -8.85 20.05 -0.57
N TYR A 174 -7.78 20.81 -0.31
CA TYR A 174 -7.11 20.85 1.00
C TYR A 174 -8.04 21.21 2.14
N ALA A 175 -8.84 22.28 1.99
CA ALA A 175 -9.69 22.78 3.06
C ALA A 175 -10.71 21.72 3.53
N ASP A 176 -11.34 21.02 2.57
CA ASP A 176 -12.29 19.97 2.85
C ASP A 176 -11.60 18.71 3.37
N PHE A 177 -10.45 18.34 2.80
CA PHE A 177 -9.71 17.12 3.16
C PHE A 177 -9.13 17.18 4.59
N ILE A 178 -8.48 18.29 4.97
CA ILE A 178 -7.85 18.41 6.29
C ILE A 178 -8.87 18.46 7.43
N ALA A 179 -10.11 18.87 7.14
CA ALA A 179 -11.20 18.92 8.11
C ALA A 179 -11.92 17.57 8.31
N GLN A 180 -11.61 16.54 7.50
CA GLN A 180 -12.32 15.26 7.59
C GLN A 180 -11.99 14.54 8.91
N PRO A 181 -12.99 13.89 9.55
CA PRO A 181 -12.73 12.97 10.65
C PRO A 181 -11.70 11.90 10.24
N GLY A 182 -10.69 11.68 11.06
CA GLY A 182 -9.58 10.75 10.76
C GLY A 182 -8.42 11.37 9.96
N VAL A 183 -8.63 12.53 9.33
CA VAL A 183 -7.57 13.32 8.67
C VAL A 183 -7.19 14.54 9.51
N ALA A 184 -8.16 15.19 10.17
CA ALA A 184 -7.87 16.27 11.12
C ALA A 184 -6.90 15.81 12.20
N TYR A 185 -5.91 16.64 12.53
CA TYR A 185 -4.81 16.25 13.41
C TYR A 185 -5.30 15.76 14.77
N ASP A 186 -4.90 14.55 15.16
CA ASP A 186 -5.36 13.87 16.38
C ASP A 186 -4.30 13.80 17.48
N GLY A 187 -3.12 14.39 17.27
CA GLY A 187 -2.03 14.38 18.25
C GLY A 187 -1.24 13.07 18.31
N THR A 188 -1.43 12.12 17.39
CA THR A 188 -0.77 10.82 17.43
C THR A 188 0.35 10.66 16.41
N GLN A 189 1.42 9.95 16.79
CA GLN A 189 2.46 9.51 15.85
C GLN A 189 1.87 8.61 14.77
N LYS A 190 0.89 7.76 15.13
CA LYS A 190 0.22 6.85 14.18
C LYS A 190 -0.35 7.63 13.00
N GLN A 191 -1.09 8.71 13.25
CA GLN A 191 -1.67 9.52 12.18
C GLN A 191 -0.61 10.20 11.30
N ILE A 192 0.42 10.80 11.92
CA ILE A 192 1.54 11.43 11.19
C ILE A 192 2.17 10.42 10.22
N ILE A 193 2.51 9.22 10.70
CA ILE A 193 3.18 8.20 9.88
C ILE A 193 2.23 7.61 8.83
N VAL A 194 0.96 7.39 9.14
CA VAL A 194 -0.02 6.89 8.16
C VAL A 194 -0.19 7.88 7.01
N GLN A 195 -0.30 9.18 7.29
CA GLN A 195 -0.42 10.20 6.24
C GLN A 195 0.89 10.39 5.46
N LYS A 196 2.05 10.28 6.12
CA LYS A 196 3.36 10.24 5.46
C LYS A 196 3.45 9.04 4.51
N TRP A 197 3.04 7.86 4.96
CA TRP A 197 3.02 6.64 4.15
C TRP A 197 2.17 6.78 2.89
N ILE A 198 0.97 7.37 2.99
CA ILE A 198 0.12 7.69 1.84
C ILE A 198 0.83 8.69 0.91
N ALA A 199 1.38 9.78 1.46
CA ALA A 199 2.08 10.81 0.68
C ALA A 199 3.32 10.27 -0.07
N SER A 200 3.93 9.21 0.46
CA SER A 200 5.11 8.51 -0.08
C SER A 200 4.78 7.45 -1.15
N TRP A 201 3.66 7.59 -1.88
CA TRP A 201 3.25 6.69 -2.97
C TRP A 201 4.36 6.34 -3.98
N GLN A 202 5.27 7.28 -4.27
CA GLN A 202 6.42 7.07 -5.17
C GLN A 202 7.76 6.88 -4.45
N ALA A 203 7.76 6.81 -3.12
CA ALA A 203 8.93 6.68 -2.27
C ALA A 203 8.77 5.48 -1.30
N ALA A 204 8.41 4.32 -1.86
CA ALA A 204 8.08 3.13 -1.07
C ALA A 204 9.23 2.64 -0.14
N THR A 205 10.48 2.88 -0.51
CA THR A 205 11.64 2.57 0.34
C THR A 205 11.63 3.36 1.64
N GLU A 206 11.31 4.65 1.59
CA GLU A 206 11.19 5.51 2.78
C GLU A 206 9.98 5.09 3.63
N SER A 207 8.85 4.80 2.98
CA SER A 207 7.68 4.21 3.65
C SER A 207 8.01 2.91 4.40
N TRP A 208 8.83 2.04 3.82
CA TRP A 208 9.27 0.80 4.48
C TRP A 208 10.26 1.08 5.62
N ALA A 209 11.13 2.09 5.50
CA ALA A 209 12.00 2.52 6.58
C ALA A 209 11.20 3.07 7.77
N ASP A 210 10.19 3.90 7.51
CA ASP A 210 9.27 4.43 8.52
C ASP A 210 8.48 3.32 9.21
N TYR A 211 7.96 2.37 8.45
CA TYR A 211 7.29 1.19 9.01
C TYR A 211 8.22 0.44 9.96
N LYS A 212 9.45 0.13 9.56
CA LYS A 212 10.40 -0.61 10.41
C LYS A 212 10.69 0.08 11.74
N ARG A 213 10.86 1.42 11.74
CA ARG A 213 11.21 2.17 12.95
C ARG A 213 10.00 2.52 13.83
N THR A 214 8.78 2.53 13.28
CA THR A 214 7.57 2.98 13.99
C THR A 214 6.55 1.88 14.26
N GLY A 215 6.47 0.86 13.41
CA GLY A 215 5.36 -0.09 13.36
C GLY A 215 4.14 0.43 12.59
N PHE A 216 4.18 1.65 12.04
CA PHE A 216 3.05 2.29 11.37
C PHE A 216 3.27 2.46 9.84
N PRO A 217 2.21 2.36 9.03
CA PRO A 217 0.89 1.79 9.39
C PRO A 217 1.03 0.35 9.89
N GLU A 218 0.04 -0.12 10.66
CA GLU A 218 0.01 -1.50 11.16
C GLU A 218 -0.24 -2.45 9.97
N LEU A 219 0.86 -2.84 9.29
CA LEU A 219 0.79 -3.65 8.08
C LEU A 219 0.62 -5.13 8.44
N HIS A 220 -0.35 -5.75 7.78
CA HIS A 220 -0.57 -7.19 7.84
C HIS A 220 -0.19 -7.85 6.52
N THR A 221 0.30 -9.08 6.63
CA THR A 221 0.60 -9.89 5.45
C THR A 221 -0.68 -10.47 4.86
N GLY A 222 -0.63 -10.81 3.57
CA GLY A 222 -1.75 -11.44 2.89
C GLY A 222 -1.94 -12.92 3.18
N PRO A 223 -3.00 -13.52 2.63
CA PRO A 223 -3.41 -14.90 2.90
C PRO A 223 -2.37 -15.96 2.48
N MET A 224 -1.51 -15.67 1.50
CA MET A 224 -0.45 -16.59 1.04
C MET A 224 0.94 -16.21 1.50
N ALA A 225 1.05 -15.33 2.49
CA ALA A 225 2.35 -14.94 2.99
C ALA A 225 3.01 -16.13 3.70
N ILE A 226 4.32 -16.30 3.46
CA ILE A 226 5.11 -17.38 4.06
C ILE A 226 5.18 -17.22 5.59
N LYS A 227 5.11 -15.97 6.08
CA LYS A 227 5.08 -15.62 7.50
C LYS A 227 4.05 -14.54 7.73
N ALA A 228 3.49 -14.51 8.94
CA ALA A 228 2.46 -13.55 9.36
C ALA A 228 2.97 -12.11 9.59
N ALA A 229 4.27 -11.86 9.37
CA ALA A 229 4.93 -10.59 9.62
C ALA A 229 5.56 -10.03 8.34
N VAL A 230 5.54 -8.71 8.17
CA VAL A 230 6.23 -8.04 7.05
C VAL A 230 7.75 -8.10 7.28
N PRO A 231 8.56 -8.49 6.28
CA PRO A 231 10.02 -8.54 6.42
C PRO A 231 10.62 -7.15 6.64
N VAL A 232 11.77 -7.11 7.33
CA VAL A 232 12.43 -5.86 7.76
C VAL A 232 13.81 -5.65 7.12
N ARG A 233 14.28 -6.63 6.34
CA ARG A 233 15.52 -6.52 5.56
C ARG A 233 15.51 -7.46 4.36
N PHE A 234 16.44 -7.23 3.44
CA PHE A 234 16.85 -8.25 2.49
C PHE A 234 17.94 -9.12 3.13
N TYR A 235 17.88 -10.42 2.87
CA TYR A 235 18.89 -11.37 3.31
C TYR A 235 20.15 -11.31 2.42
N TYR A 236 21.29 -11.74 2.95
CA TYR A 236 22.50 -11.89 2.14
C TYR A 236 22.30 -13.04 1.14
N MET A 237 22.49 -12.73 -0.15
CA MET A 237 22.29 -13.67 -1.24
C MET A 237 23.29 -14.82 -1.19
N LEU A 238 22.94 -15.96 -1.81
CA LEU A 238 23.79 -17.16 -1.82
C LEU A 238 25.18 -16.91 -2.44
N SER A 239 25.26 -16.09 -3.49
CA SER A 239 26.54 -15.72 -4.12
C SER A 239 27.49 -15.04 -3.12
N GLU A 240 26.99 -14.08 -2.34
CA GLU A 240 27.78 -13.35 -1.36
C GLU A 240 28.25 -14.28 -0.22
N ARG A 241 27.39 -15.20 0.22
CA ARG A 241 27.74 -16.21 1.22
C ARG A 241 28.83 -17.18 0.74
N ASN A 242 28.87 -17.47 -0.56
CA ASN A 242 29.87 -18.37 -1.13
C ASN A 242 31.21 -17.66 -1.42
N LEU A 243 31.16 -16.41 -1.88
CA LEU A 243 32.35 -15.66 -2.31
C LEU A 243 33.02 -14.87 -1.18
N ASN A 244 32.26 -14.49 -0.14
CA ASN A 244 32.70 -13.58 0.90
C ASN A 244 32.32 -14.09 2.31
N LYS A 245 32.41 -15.41 2.50
CA LYS A 245 31.87 -16.14 3.66
C LYS A 245 32.22 -15.50 5.00
N THR A 246 33.51 -15.26 5.28
CA THR A 246 33.98 -14.73 6.56
C THR A 246 33.34 -13.38 6.92
N ASN A 247 33.26 -12.45 5.97
CA ASN A 247 32.66 -11.14 6.22
C ASN A 247 31.14 -11.22 6.37
N VAL A 248 30.49 -12.12 5.64
CA VAL A 248 29.04 -12.32 5.77
C VAL A 248 28.70 -12.98 7.12
N GLU A 249 29.47 -13.97 7.57
CA GLU A 249 29.28 -14.58 8.89
C GLU A 249 29.45 -13.54 10.01
N ALA A 250 30.49 -12.71 9.95
CA ALA A 250 30.66 -11.59 10.88
C ALA A 250 29.51 -10.56 10.81
N ALA A 251 28.99 -10.27 9.61
CA ALA A 251 27.84 -9.38 9.47
C ALA A 251 26.56 -9.98 10.06
N MET A 252 26.38 -11.31 9.95
CA MET A 252 25.23 -12.01 10.52
C MET A 252 25.23 -12.00 12.05
N GLU A 253 26.39 -11.99 12.71
CA GLU A 253 26.50 -11.87 14.17
C GLU A 253 25.94 -10.54 14.71
N ASN A 254 25.83 -9.52 13.86
CA ASN A 254 25.27 -8.21 14.21
C ASN A 254 23.75 -8.12 14.02
N LEU A 255 23.08 -9.24 13.70
CA LEU A 255 21.64 -9.28 13.48
C LEU A 255 20.94 -9.92 14.68
N GLU A 256 19.78 -9.36 15.03
CA GLU A 256 18.93 -9.91 16.09
C GLU A 256 17.93 -10.89 15.46
N GLU A 257 18.07 -12.18 15.79
CA GLU A 257 17.08 -13.18 15.42
C GLU A 257 15.77 -12.96 16.16
N THR A 258 14.67 -13.28 15.48
CA THR A 258 13.32 -13.08 16.02
C THR A 258 12.52 -14.38 15.94
N PRO A 259 11.34 -14.47 16.59
CA PRO A 259 10.46 -15.62 16.41
C PRO A 259 10.09 -15.91 14.95
N TYR A 260 10.15 -14.89 14.08
CA TYR A 260 9.92 -15.02 12.66
C TYR A 260 11.17 -15.42 11.86
N SER A 261 12.38 -15.37 12.42
CA SER A 261 13.60 -15.83 11.75
C SER A 261 13.58 -17.34 11.51
N GLN A 262 13.10 -18.11 12.49
CA GLN A 262 12.92 -19.57 12.39
C GLN A 262 14.18 -20.29 11.85
N SER A 263 14.02 -21.26 10.94
CA SER A 263 15.13 -22.06 10.39
C SER A 263 16.10 -21.27 9.51
N GLU A 264 15.79 -20.03 9.14
CA GLU A 264 16.70 -19.17 8.36
C GLU A 264 17.76 -18.49 9.26
N GLY A 265 17.55 -18.51 10.59
CA GLY A 265 18.45 -17.92 11.58
C GLY A 265 18.77 -16.44 11.31
N ALA A 266 19.98 -16.02 11.68
CA ALA A 266 20.44 -14.63 11.55
C ALA A 266 20.26 -14.04 10.14
N ASN A 267 20.41 -14.83 9.07
CA ASN A 267 20.24 -14.31 7.71
C ASN A 267 18.78 -14.17 7.25
N SER A 268 17.79 -14.44 8.08
CA SER A 268 16.38 -14.27 7.73
C SER A 268 16.04 -12.83 7.31
N ALA A 269 15.04 -12.68 6.43
CA ALA A 269 14.44 -11.38 6.10
C ALA A 269 13.70 -10.75 7.30
N TRP A 270 13.45 -11.55 8.35
CA TRP A 270 12.83 -11.16 9.60
C TRP A 270 13.81 -10.97 10.76
N SER A 271 15.11 -11.09 10.54
CA SER A 271 16.10 -10.70 11.55
C SER A 271 16.25 -9.17 11.58
N LYS A 272 16.32 -8.58 12.77
CA LYS A 272 16.34 -7.13 12.95
C LYS A 272 17.75 -6.57 12.74
N PRO A 273 17.96 -5.63 11.79
CA PRO A 273 19.21 -4.89 11.68
C PRO A 273 19.36 -3.90 12.84
N TRP A 274 20.61 -3.50 13.12
CA TRP A 274 21.00 -2.66 14.27
C TRP A 274 20.07 -1.47 14.55
N VAL A 275 19.57 -0.80 13.50
CA VAL A 275 18.72 0.39 13.60
C VAL A 275 17.35 0.15 14.26
N ILE A 276 16.89 -1.10 14.35
CA ILE A 276 15.61 -1.46 15.00
C ILE A 276 15.75 -2.52 16.10
N GLN A 277 16.97 -2.89 16.48
CA GLN A 277 17.21 -3.86 17.55
C GLN A 277 16.76 -3.34 18.91
N GLY A 278 16.22 -4.22 19.74
CA GLY A 278 15.71 -3.87 21.08
C GLY A 278 14.50 -2.92 21.11
N THR A 279 13.96 -2.50 19.97
CA THR A 279 12.85 -1.53 19.90
C THR A 279 11.48 -2.17 20.13
N GLY A 280 11.36 -3.49 19.98
CA GLY A 280 10.06 -4.18 19.92
C GLY A 280 9.22 -3.83 18.69
N LYS A 281 9.82 -3.18 17.67
CA LYS A 281 9.16 -2.76 16.42
C LYS A 281 9.75 -3.48 15.20
N PRO A 282 9.05 -3.53 14.06
CA PRO A 282 7.65 -3.10 13.86
C PRO A 282 6.61 -4.07 14.43
N TRP A 283 7.08 -5.22 14.90
CA TRP A 283 6.38 -6.26 15.64
C TRP A 283 7.32 -6.83 16.71
#